data_AF-A0A1B6DID1-F1
#
_entry.id   AF-A0A1B6DID1-F1
#
_cell.length_a   1.000
_cell.length_b   1.000
_cell.length_c   1.000
_cell.angle_alpha   90.00
_cell.angle_beta   90.00
_cell.angle_gamma   90.00
#
_symmetry.space_group_name_H-M   'P 1'
#
loop_
_entity.id
_entity.type
_entity.pdbx_description
1 polymer ?
#
loop_
_entity_poly.entity_id
_entity_poly.type
_entity_poly.pdbx_seq_one_letter_code
_entity_poly.pdbx_strand_id
1 'polypeptide(L)'
;MITKKVFLKKTKRGNILKIVREHYLRDDIYCGSYACDKCNDNNKILSTDPDSDNILFDMPHYLILDTNVILNQIDVLEEPTLCNVIVLQTVLEEVKHRSSSVYKRLKEIIADSRRNFYVFVNEHHRETYVERIPGEKINDRNDRAIRVAANWYDNHLNQSSNQPKEDRISIVLLSDDVENRKHASTLVLNSCSAEDYVRSLKNAPMLEDKLSARNFSSEGKTALFPTHLTPVQIHEGIKAGKVLQGSFQASRENFLEGFVNVEGYEKPILVQGREGLNRAVDGDNVAIELLPEEEWSAPSEIVLQDDETVDTGDVGDDEEELQKTKNKPIEKQPTGRIVGIIRRKWRQYCGILQANPVRGVSPIQISNLQNVHDLT
;
A
#
# COMPACT_ATOMS: atom_id res chain seq x y z
N MET A 1 -8.17 -14.91 -28.40
CA MET A 1 -6.89 -14.49 -29.04
C MET A 1 -5.74 -14.74 -28.07
N ILE A 2 -4.52 -15.02 -28.55
CA ILE A 2 -3.35 -15.25 -27.67
C ILE A 2 -2.32 -14.13 -27.89
N THR A 3 -1.85 -13.53 -26.80
CA THR A 3 -0.73 -12.56 -26.80
C THR A 3 0.36 -13.05 -25.82
N LYS A 4 1.56 -12.47 -25.92
CA LYS A 4 2.72 -12.87 -25.11
C LYS A 4 3.13 -11.72 -24.20
N LYS A 5 2.96 -11.91 -22.88
CA LYS A 5 3.43 -10.96 -21.87
C LYS A 5 4.89 -11.27 -21.54
N VAL A 6 5.79 -10.35 -21.89
CA VAL A 6 7.23 -10.47 -21.66
C VAL A 6 7.65 -9.48 -20.57
N PHE A 7 8.31 -9.96 -19.52
CA PHE A 7 8.85 -9.10 -18.47
C PHE A 7 10.19 -9.62 -17.94
N LEU A 8 11.01 -8.71 -17.40
CA LEU A 8 12.29 -9.03 -16.80
C LEU A 8 12.11 -9.17 -15.29
N LYS A 9 12.67 -10.23 -14.70
CA LYS A 9 12.66 -10.45 -13.25
C LYS A 9 14.09 -10.62 -12.74
N LYS A 10 14.46 -9.81 -11.75
CA LYS A 10 15.71 -9.99 -11.00
C LYS A 10 15.53 -11.13 -10.00
N THR A 11 16.42 -12.10 -10.02
CA THR A 11 16.45 -13.22 -9.08
C THR A 11 17.05 -12.80 -7.75
N LYS A 12 16.83 -13.59 -6.69
CA LYS A 12 17.46 -13.37 -5.37
C LYS A 12 18.99 -13.33 -5.43
N ARG A 13 19.61 -13.97 -6.44
CA ARG A 13 21.06 -13.98 -6.67
C ARG A 13 21.55 -12.84 -7.58
N GLY A 14 20.68 -11.91 -7.97
CA GLY A 14 21.04 -10.76 -8.79
C GLY A 14 20.95 -10.97 -10.31
N ASN A 15 20.81 -12.20 -10.80
CA ASN A 15 20.66 -12.49 -12.22
C ASN A 15 19.33 -11.94 -12.77
N ILE A 16 19.36 -11.42 -13.99
CA ILE A 16 18.18 -10.92 -14.70
C ILE A 16 17.66 -12.04 -15.61
N LEU A 17 16.41 -12.45 -15.41
CA LEU A 17 15.73 -13.46 -16.23
C LEU A 17 14.63 -12.81 -17.06
N LYS A 18 14.56 -13.15 -18.36
CA LYS A 18 13.44 -12.81 -19.23
C LYS A 18 12.37 -13.88 -19.09
N ILE A 19 11.21 -13.50 -18.56
CA ILE A 19 10.05 -14.36 -18.41
C ILE A 19 9.07 -14.04 -19.54
N VAL A 20 8.65 -15.08 -20.26
CA VAL A 20 7.61 -15.00 -21.28
C VAL A 20 6.43 -15.82 -20.77
N ARG A 21 5.25 -15.19 -20.70
CA ARG A 21 4.00 -15.86 -20.37
C ARG A 21 3.01 -15.69 -21.50
N GLU A 22 2.28 -16.75 -21.79
CA GLU A 22 1.11 -16.66 -22.64
C GLU A 22 0.01 -15.94 -21.88
N HIS A 23 -0.69 -15.05 -22.58
CA HIS A 23 -1.78 -14.27 -22.03
C HIS A 23 -2.97 -14.39 -22.97
N TYR A 24 -4.02 -15.02 -22.46
CA TYR A 24 -5.21 -15.36 -23.22
C TYR A 24 -6.22 -14.23 -23.13
N LEU A 25 -6.65 -13.74 -24.30
CA LEU A 25 -7.72 -12.76 -24.46
C LEU A 25 -9.01 -13.47 -24.85
N ARG A 26 -10.04 -13.17 -24.08
CA ARG A 26 -11.35 -13.80 -24.04
C ARG A 26 -12.43 -12.78 -24.41
N ASP A 27 -13.50 -13.32 -24.99
CA ASP A 27 -14.68 -12.55 -25.40
C ASP A 27 -15.91 -12.92 -24.56
N ASP A 28 -15.77 -13.92 -23.69
CA ASP A 28 -16.79 -14.45 -22.78
C ASP A 28 -16.61 -13.89 -21.35
N ILE A 29 -16.06 -12.69 -21.23
CA ILE A 29 -16.01 -11.93 -19.97
C ILE A 29 -17.09 -10.85 -20.09
N TYR A 30 -18.11 -10.98 -19.25
CA TYR A 30 -19.31 -10.15 -19.33
C TYR A 30 -19.22 -8.91 -18.44
N CYS A 31 -20.14 -7.97 -18.64
CA CYS A 31 -20.15 -6.70 -17.91
C CYS A 31 -20.72 -6.80 -16.48
N GLY A 32 -21.43 -7.89 -16.13
CA GLY A 32 -22.04 -8.08 -14.80
C GLY A 32 -23.31 -7.26 -14.54
N SER A 33 -23.84 -6.54 -15.53
CA SER A 33 -24.99 -5.64 -15.39
C SER A 33 -26.31 -6.28 -15.79
N TYR A 34 -27.34 -6.09 -14.96
CA TYR A 34 -28.73 -6.42 -15.28
C TYR A 34 -29.32 -5.53 -16.40
N ALA A 35 -28.77 -4.33 -16.63
CA ALA A 35 -29.21 -3.44 -17.71
C ALA A 35 -28.66 -3.84 -19.10
N CYS A 36 -27.81 -4.85 -19.17
CA CYS A 36 -27.23 -5.33 -20.42
C CYS A 36 -27.98 -6.54 -20.97
N ASP A 37 -28.56 -6.37 -22.17
CA ASP A 37 -29.22 -7.44 -22.93
C ASP A 37 -28.27 -8.24 -23.84
N LYS A 38 -27.06 -7.71 -24.10
CA LYS A 38 -26.06 -8.36 -24.98
C LYS A 38 -25.24 -9.44 -24.28
N CYS A 39 -24.97 -9.26 -23.00
CA CYS A 39 -24.17 -10.19 -22.21
C CYS A 39 -25.05 -11.31 -21.64
N ASN A 40 -24.73 -12.55 -22.00
CA ASN A 40 -25.37 -13.74 -21.45
C ASN A 40 -24.63 -14.21 -20.19
N ASP A 41 -24.73 -13.40 -19.13
CA ASP A 41 -24.09 -13.66 -17.84
C ASP A 41 -25.13 -14.17 -16.83
N ASN A 42 -24.81 -15.28 -16.16
CA ASN A 42 -25.60 -15.82 -15.05
C ASN A 42 -25.21 -15.18 -13.71
N ASN A 43 -24.09 -14.43 -13.65
CA ASN A 43 -23.57 -13.78 -12.45
C ASN A 43 -23.75 -12.25 -12.51
N LYS A 44 -24.91 -11.79 -13.01
CA LYS A 44 -25.25 -10.36 -12.99
C LYS A 44 -25.47 -9.92 -11.54
N ILE A 45 -24.82 -8.84 -11.14
CA ILE A 45 -24.85 -8.30 -9.77
C ILE A 45 -25.18 -6.80 -9.81
N LEU A 46 -24.77 -6.07 -10.84
CA LEU A 46 -25.00 -4.62 -10.92
C LEU A 46 -26.47 -4.34 -11.30
N SER A 47 -27.14 -3.51 -10.49
CA SER A 47 -28.57 -3.18 -10.60
C SER A 47 -28.91 -2.48 -11.92
N THR A 48 -30.13 -2.67 -12.43
CA THR A 48 -30.70 -1.89 -13.56
C THR A 48 -30.97 -0.44 -13.20
N ASP A 49 -31.13 -0.14 -11.92
CA ASP A 49 -31.44 1.18 -11.39
C ASP A 49 -30.53 1.45 -10.19
N PRO A 50 -29.34 2.06 -10.42
CA PRO A 50 -28.42 2.41 -9.35
C PRO A 50 -28.91 3.69 -8.63
N ASP A 51 -29.47 3.52 -7.45
CA ASP A 51 -29.84 4.64 -6.57
C ASP A 51 -28.58 5.42 -6.15
N SER A 52 -28.40 6.60 -6.76
CA SER A 52 -27.19 7.40 -6.65
C SER A 52 -27.58 8.86 -6.43
N ASP A 53 -28.05 9.18 -5.22
CA ASP A 53 -28.40 10.55 -4.81
C ASP A 53 -27.13 11.44 -4.71
N ASN A 54 -26.60 11.83 -5.86
CA ASN A 54 -25.41 12.65 -6.00
C ASN A 54 -25.74 13.98 -6.72
N ILE A 55 -25.23 15.10 -6.20
CA ILE A 55 -25.47 16.43 -6.77
C ILE A 55 -24.64 16.67 -8.04
N LEU A 56 -23.42 16.12 -8.12
CA LEU A 56 -22.55 16.26 -9.30
C LEU A 56 -23.02 15.40 -10.48
N PHE A 57 -23.59 14.23 -10.18
CA PHE A 57 -24.05 13.26 -11.17
C PHE A 57 -25.51 12.88 -10.87
N ASP A 58 -26.43 13.72 -11.33
CA ASP A 58 -27.89 13.55 -11.18
C ASP A 58 -28.47 12.55 -12.21
N MET A 59 -27.69 11.51 -12.52
CA MET A 59 -28.06 10.44 -13.46
C MET A 59 -27.74 9.08 -12.85
N PRO A 60 -28.45 8.00 -13.20
CA PRO A 60 -28.10 6.66 -12.76
C PRO A 60 -26.69 6.31 -13.27
N HIS A 61 -25.78 5.91 -12.38
CA HIS A 61 -24.41 5.60 -12.76
C HIS A 61 -23.79 4.44 -11.99
N TYR A 62 -22.80 3.79 -12.61
CA TYR A 62 -21.89 2.87 -11.93
C TYR A 62 -20.55 3.55 -11.64
N LEU A 63 -19.92 3.11 -10.56
CA LEU A 63 -18.62 3.63 -10.14
C LEU A 63 -17.52 2.69 -10.59
N ILE A 64 -16.48 3.22 -11.25
CA ILE A 64 -15.21 2.51 -11.45
C ILE A 64 -14.17 3.16 -10.55
N LEU A 65 -13.51 2.34 -9.75
CA LEU A 65 -12.51 2.83 -8.80
C LEU A 65 -11.09 2.74 -9.39
N ASP A 66 -10.31 3.78 -9.15
CA ASP A 66 -8.86 3.77 -9.31
C ASP A 66 -8.16 3.13 -8.10
N THR A 67 -6.92 2.66 -8.30
CA THR A 67 -6.10 2.04 -7.25
C THR A 67 -5.89 2.95 -6.05
N ASN A 68 -5.56 4.23 -6.28
CA ASN A 68 -5.28 5.17 -5.19
C ASN A 68 -6.52 5.46 -4.34
N VAL A 69 -7.71 5.46 -4.95
CA VAL A 69 -8.96 5.64 -4.20
C VAL A 69 -9.17 4.47 -3.24
N ILE A 70 -8.93 3.24 -3.68
CA ILE A 70 -9.05 2.07 -2.80
C ILE A 70 -7.99 2.08 -1.70
N LEU A 71 -6.74 2.44 -2.02
CA LEU A 71 -5.65 2.43 -1.04
C LEU A 71 -5.85 3.46 0.06
N ASN A 72 -6.30 4.67 -0.30
CA ASN A 72 -6.37 5.78 0.63
C ASN A 72 -7.75 5.93 1.28
N GLN A 73 -8.82 5.48 0.62
CA GLN A 73 -10.21 5.70 1.05
C GLN A 73 -10.95 4.38 1.32
N ILE A 74 -10.24 3.35 1.78
CA ILE A 74 -10.87 2.05 2.08
C ILE A 74 -11.96 2.16 3.15
N ASP A 75 -11.81 3.06 4.13
CA ASP A 75 -12.79 3.27 5.20
C ASP A 75 -14.11 3.84 4.67
N VAL A 76 -14.05 4.71 3.67
CA VAL A 76 -15.23 5.20 2.93
C VAL A 76 -15.88 4.05 2.16
N LEU A 77 -15.07 3.19 1.56
CA LEU A 77 -15.56 2.01 0.85
C LEU A 77 -16.08 0.91 1.79
N GLU A 78 -15.87 0.96 3.10
CA GLU A 78 -16.47 -0.02 4.03
C GLU A 78 -17.91 0.32 4.38
N GLU A 79 -18.27 1.59 4.34
CA GLU A 79 -19.64 2.02 4.58
C GLU A 79 -20.58 1.50 3.48
N PRO A 80 -21.78 1.01 3.84
CA PRO A 80 -22.75 0.44 2.88
C PRO A 80 -23.49 1.53 2.08
N THR A 81 -22.92 2.73 1.97
CA THR A 81 -23.48 3.88 1.25
C THR A 81 -23.18 3.81 -0.25
N LEU A 82 -22.01 3.29 -0.61
CA LEU A 82 -21.58 3.12 -1.99
C LEU A 82 -21.98 1.74 -2.51
N CYS A 83 -22.81 1.73 -3.55
CA CYS A 83 -23.34 0.55 -4.21
C CYS A 83 -23.06 0.56 -5.72
N ASN A 84 -23.18 -0.61 -6.37
CA ASN A 84 -22.99 -0.77 -7.82
C ASN A 84 -21.60 -0.31 -8.31
N VAL A 85 -20.57 -0.84 -7.65
CA VAL A 85 -19.17 -0.50 -7.90
C VAL A 85 -18.50 -1.58 -8.72
N ILE A 86 -17.79 -1.18 -9.77
CA ILE A 86 -16.97 -2.03 -10.63
C ILE A 86 -15.51 -1.90 -10.21
N VAL A 87 -14.92 -3.02 -9.82
CA VAL A 87 -13.50 -3.14 -9.48
C VAL A 87 -12.79 -3.88 -10.61
N LEU A 88 -11.81 -3.23 -11.22
CA LEU A 88 -11.03 -3.82 -12.31
C LEU A 88 -9.98 -4.79 -11.75
N GLN A 89 -9.68 -5.87 -12.49
CA GLN A 89 -8.61 -6.81 -12.12
C GLN A 89 -7.25 -6.11 -11.99
N THR A 90 -6.92 -5.17 -12.89
CA THR A 90 -5.67 -4.38 -12.79
C THR A 90 -5.54 -3.66 -11.45
N VAL A 91 -6.63 -3.06 -11.00
CA VAL A 91 -6.71 -2.33 -9.73
C VAL A 91 -6.58 -3.30 -8.56
N LEU A 92 -7.31 -4.43 -8.61
CA LEU A 92 -7.27 -5.47 -7.59
C LEU A 92 -5.87 -6.09 -7.42
N GLU A 93 -5.15 -6.33 -8.52
CA GLU A 93 -3.77 -6.82 -8.50
C GLU A 93 -2.80 -5.77 -7.94
N GLU A 94 -2.96 -4.49 -8.30
CA GLU A 94 -2.11 -3.43 -7.78
C GLU A 94 -2.30 -3.21 -6.29
N VAL A 95 -3.55 -3.16 -5.80
CA VAL A 95 -3.87 -3.08 -4.37
C VAL A 95 -3.22 -4.25 -3.61
N LYS A 96 -3.35 -5.49 -4.12
CA LYS A 96 -2.71 -6.68 -3.53
C LYS A 96 -1.19 -6.54 -3.41
N HIS A 97 -0.55 -5.89 -4.39
CA HIS A 97 0.89 -5.70 -4.41
C HIS A 97 1.36 -4.55 -3.51
N ARG A 98 0.53 -3.52 -3.29
CA ARG A 98 0.87 -2.37 -2.45
C ARG A 98 0.52 -2.59 -0.98
N SER A 99 -0.67 -3.09 -0.68
CA SER A 99 -1.14 -3.31 0.69
C SER A 99 -1.95 -4.60 0.82
N SER A 100 -1.43 -5.48 1.66
CA SER A 100 -2.00 -6.81 1.88
C SER A 100 -3.27 -6.75 2.74
N SER A 101 -3.30 -5.80 3.70
CA SER A 101 -4.42 -5.51 4.59
C SER A 101 -5.60 -4.92 3.82
N VAL A 102 -5.37 -3.87 3.01
CA VAL A 102 -6.42 -3.22 2.19
C VAL A 102 -7.02 -4.21 1.20
N TYR A 103 -6.21 -5.08 0.60
CA TYR A 103 -6.71 -6.13 -0.29
C TYR A 103 -7.67 -7.11 0.41
N LYS A 104 -7.41 -7.46 1.67
CA LYS A 104 -8.29 -8.33 2.46
C LYS A 104 -9.61 -7.63 2.77
N ARG A 105 -9.57 -6.38 3.25
CA ARG A 105 -10.75 -5.54 3.50
C ARG A 105 -11.61 -5.38 2.24
N LEU A 106 -10.97 -5.08 1.11
CA LEU A 106 -11.65 -5.00 -0.20
C LEU A 106 -12.34 -6.31 -0.59
N LYS A 107 -11.73 -7.47 -0.31
CA LYS A 107 -12.39 -8.77 -0.56
C LYS A 107 -13.62 -8.99 0.31
N GLU A 108 -13.58 -8.56 1.56
CA GLU A 108 -14.73 -8.64 2.47
C GLU A 108 -15.87 -7.75 1.97
N ILE A 109 -15.54 -6.54 1.47
CA ILE A 109 -16.49 -5.64 0.80
C ILE A 109 -17.12 -6.30 -0.44
N ILE A 110 -16.28 -6.88 -1.32
CA ILE A 110 -16.75 -7.55 -2.56
C ILE A 110 -17.65 -8.76 -2.25
N ALA A 111 -17.40 -9.44 -1.13
CA ALA A 111 -18.19 -10.60 -0.71
C ALA A 111 -19.60 -10.21 -0.21
N ASP A 112 -19.84 -8.95 0.19
CA ASP A 112 -21.17 -8.49 0.60
C ASP A 112 -22.07 -8.24 -0.62
N SER A 113 -22.98 -9.18 -0.87
CA SER A 113 -23.89 -9.14 -2.00
C SER A 113 -24.87 -7.97 -1.97
N ARG A 114 -25.07 -7.30 -0.84
CA ARG A 114 -26.02 -6.16 -0.73
C ARG A 114 -25.50 -4.91 -1.43
N ARG A 115 -24.19 -4.83 -1.64
CA ARG A 115 -23.50 -3.64 -2.14
C ARG A 115 -23.28 -3.65 -3.65
N ASN A 116 -23.53 -4.79 -4.28
CA ASN A 116 -23.35 -5.00 -5.71
C ASN A 116 -21.95 -4.64 -6.22
N PHE A 117 -20.90 -5.10 -5.54
CA PHE A 117 -19.52 -4.96 -6.02
C PHE A 117 -19.22 -6.03 -7.06
N TYR A 118 -18.82 -5.61 -8.26
CA TYR A 118 -18.51 -6.52 -9.36
C TYR A 118 -17.03 -6.44 -9.74
N VAL A 119 -16.38 -7.59 -9.88
CA VAL A 119 -14.98 -7.65 -10.33
C VAL A 119 -14.92 -7.93 -11.83
N PHE A 120 -14.45 -6.96 -12.60
CA PHE A 120 -14.30 -7.09 -14.04
C PHE A 120 -12.86 -7.44 -14.43
N VAL A 121 -12.72 -8.54 -15.18
CA VAL A 121 -11.45 -9.14 -15.58
C VAL A 121 -10.91 -8.45 -16.85
N ASN A 122 -10.56 -7.18 -16.74
CA ASN A 122 -10.15 -6.35 -17.88
C ASN A 122 -8.86 -6.81 -18.57
N GLU A 123 -7.90 -7.39 -17.84
CA GLU A 123 -6.66 -7.88 -18.46
C GLU A 123 -6.91 -9.03 -19.44
N HIS A 124 -7.92 -9.87 -19.19
CA HIS A 124 -8.21 -11.00 -20.07
C HIS A 124 -9.30 -10.72 -21.09
N HIS A 125 -9.90 -9.53 -21.09
CA HIS A 125 -10.96 -9.20 -22.02
C HIS A 125 -10.39 -8.54 -23.29
N ARG A 126 -10.81 -9.03 -24.47
CA ARG A 126 -10.20 -8.67 -25.76
C ARG A 126 -10.23 -7.17 -26.06
N GLU A 127 -11.32 -6.49 -25.73
CA GLU A 127 -11.53 -5.08 -26.12
C GLU A 127 -11.00 -4.08 -25.09
N THR A 128 -10.78 -4.54 -23.86
CA THR A 128 -10.29 -3.69 -22.76
C THR A 128 -8.84 -3.97 -22.40
N TYR A 129 -8.23 -5.00 -22.99
CA TYR A 129 -6.82 -5.31 -22.81
C TYR A 129 -5.93 -4.24 -23.43
N VAL A 130 -4.92 -3.83 -22.66
CA VAL A 130 -4.00 -2.77 -23.03
C VAL A 130 -2.55 -3.26 -22.97
N GLU A 131 -1.86 -3.20 -24.12
CA GLU A 131 -0.43 -3.46 -24.21
C GLU A 131 0.40 -2.25 -23.74
N ARG A 132 1.58 -2.53 -23.18
CA ARG A 132 2.50 -1.50 -22.69
C ARG A 132 3.22 -0.82 -23.86
N ILE A 133 3.16 0.52 -23.88
CA ILE A 133 3.85 1.32 -24.90
C ILE A 133 5.34 1.42 -24.52
N PRO A 134 6.28 1.40 -25.49
CA PRO A 134 7.70 1.60 -25.20
C PRO A 134 7.95 2.93 -24.48
N GLY A 135 8.61 2.88 -23.32
CA GLY A 135 8.92 4.06 -22.50
C GLY A 135 7.87 4.44 -21.46
N GLU A 136 6.67 3.84 -21.50
CA GLU A 136 5.59 4.07 -20.54
C GLU A 136 5.91 3.40 -19.19
N LYS A 137 5.59 4.06 -18.06
CA LYS A 137 5.71 3.43 -16.73
C LYS A 137 4.58 2.42 -16.53
N ILE A 138 4.74 1.56 -15.52
CA ILE A 138 3.71 0.55 -15.19
C ILE A 138 2.43 1.24 -14.69
N ASN A 139 2.57 2.33 -13.93
CA ASN A 139 1.45 3.13 -13.43
C ASN A 139 0.64 3.73 -14.59
N ASP A 140 1.29 4.46 -15.49
CA ASP A 140 0.63 5.10 -16.63
C ASP A 140 -0.14 4.08 -17.51
N ARG A 141 0.42 2.86 -17.66
CA ARG A 141 -0.26 1.76 -18.37
C ARG A 141 -1.51 1.29 -17.63
N ASN A 142 -1.44 1.16 -16.30
CA ASN A 142 -2.59 0.77 -15.48
C ASN A 142 -3.67 1.84 -15.51
N ASP A 143 -3.31 3.12 -15.36
CA ASP A 143 -4.25 4.25 -15.47
C ASP A 143 -4.93 4.26 -16.83
N ARG A 144 -4.16 4.00 -17.90
CA ARG A 144 -4.72 3.85 -19.25
C ARG A 144 -5.64 2.65 -19.38
N ALA A 145 -5.30 1.50 -18.79
CA ALA A 145 -6.17 0.32 -18.78
C ALA A 145 -7.49 0.59 -18.05
N ILE A 146 -7.47 1.38 -16.97
CA ILE A 146 -8.67 1.82 -16.24
C ILE A 146 -9.54 2.70 -17.13
N ARG A 147 -8.95 3.71 -17.79
CA ARG A 147 -9.67 4.60 -18.72
C ARG A 147 -10.27 3.86 -19.91
N VAL A 148 -9.53 2.91 -20.50
CA VAL A 148 -10.03 2.07 -21.60
C VAL A 148 -11.19 1.20 -21.16
N ALA A 149 -11.12 0.59 -19.97
CA ALA A 149 -12.23 -0.18 -19.42
C ALA A 149 -13.46 0.70 -19.14
N ALA A 150 -13.28 1.89 -18.57
CA ALA A 150 -14.37 2.83 -18.32
C ALA A 150 -15.06 3.27 -19.62
N ASN A 151 -14.30 3.63 -20.65
CA ASN A 151 -14.83 3.95 -21.97
C ASN A 151 -15.52 2.76 -22.63
N TRP A 152 -15.02 1.54 -22.44
CA TRP A 152 -15.69 0.35 -22.95
C TRP A 152 -17.04 0.15 -22.27
N TYR A 153 -17.12 0.27 -20.94
CA TYR A 153 -18.38 0.14 -20.20
C TYR A 153 -19.40 1.19 -20.63
N ASP A 154 -18.99 2.44 -20.78
CA ASP A 154 -19.88 3.52 -21.22
C ASP A 154 -20.45 3.25 -22.62
N ASN A 155 -19.60 2.89 -23.58
CA ASN A 155 -20.04 2.52 -24.93
C ASN A 155 -20.89 1.24 -24.94
N HIS A 156 -20.53 0.23 -24.14
CA HIS A 156 -21.21 -1.05 -24.09
C HIS A 156 -22.64 -0.88 -23.57
N LEU A 157 -22.82 -0.21 -22.43
CA LEU A 157 -24.12 0.04 -21.81
C LEU A 157 -25.00 0.92 -22.70
N ASN A 158 -24.42 1.94 -23.34
CA ASN A 158 -25.13 2.80 -24.30
C ASN A 158 -25.66 2.07 -25.55
N GLN A 159 -25.01 0.97 -25.93
CA GLN A 159 -25.41 0.16 -27.09
C GLN A 159 -26.23 -1.08 -26.70
N SER A 160 -26.17 -1.52 -25.43
CA SER A 160 -26.86 -2.72 -24.95
C SER A 160 -28.21 -2.43 -24.32
N SER A 161 -28.45 -1.20 -23.84
CA SER A 161 -29.73 -0.84 -23.25
C SER A 161 -30.74 -0.44 -24.34
N ASN A 162 -31.92 -1.06 -24.30
CA ASN A 162 -33.08 -0.61 -25.06
C ASN A 162 -33.80 0.58 -24.39
N GLN A 163 -33.24 1.11 -23.30
CA GLN A 163 -33.80 2.22 -22.53
C GLN A 163 -33.69 3.56 -23.29
N PRO A 164 -34.65 4.48 -23.08
CA PRO A 164 -34.57 5.85 -23.58
C PRO A 164 -33.29 6.53 -23.05
N LYS A 165 -32.77 7.52 -23.79
CA LYS A 165 -31.47 8.16 -23.48
C LYS A 165 -31.37 8.72 -22.06
N GLU A 166 -32.48 9.11 -21.46
CA GLU A 166 -32.55 9.72 -20.13
C GLU A 166 -32.38 8.71 -18.99
N ASP A 167 -32.74 7.43 -19.21
CA ASP A 167 -32.63 6.37 -18.19
C ASP A 167 -31.35 5.54 -18.35
N ARG A 168 -30.39 6.00 -19.15
CA ARG A 168 -29.17 5.24 -19.42
C ARG A 168 -28.18 5.34 -18.28
N ILE A 169 -27.72 4.18 -17.84
CA ILE A 169 -26.67 4.08 -16.85
C ILE A 169 -25.37 4.63 -17.41
N SER A 170 -24.85 5.67 -16.75
CA SER A 170 -23.56 6.29 -17.06
C SER A 170 -22.43 5.66 -16.24
N ILE A 171 -21.17 5.89 -16.64
CA ILE A 171 -20.00 5.44 -15.89
C ILE A 171 -19.28 6.63 -15.29
N VAL A 172 -19.00 6.58 -13.99
CA VAL A 172 -18.20 7.59 -13.28
C VAL A 172 -16.90 6.96 -12.78
N LEU A 173 -15.77 7.49 -13.22
CA LEU A 173 -14.44 7.10 -12.78
C LEU A 173 -14.02 7.90 -11.55
N LEU A 174 -13.86 7.23 -10.41
CA LEU A 174 -13.27 7.82 -9.21
C LEU A 174 -11.76 7.66 -9.25
N SER A 175 -11.06 8.78 -9.43
CA SER A 175 -9.60 8.83 -9.40
C SER A 175 -9.12 10.06 -8.67
N ASP A 176 -8.24 9.86 -7.70
CA ASP A 176 -7.60 10.94 -6.97
C ASP A 176 -6.45 11.57 -7.77
N ASP A 177 -5.92 10.90 -8.80
CA ASP A 177 -4.88 11.44 -9.67
C ASP A 177 -5.44 12.50 -10.65
N VAL A 178 -4.83 13.69 -10.61
CA VAL A 178 -5.18 14.83 -11.47
C VAL A 178 -4.89 14.53 -12.93
N GLU A 179 -3.78 13.85 -13.25
CA GLU A 179 -3.43 13.52 -14.64
C GLU A 179 -4.39 12.50 -15.22
N ASN A 180 -4.72 11.46 -14.45
CA ASN A 180 -5.71 10.46 -14.85
C ASN A 180 -7.08 11.10 -15.15
N ARG A 181 -7.56 12.00 -14.30
CA ARG A 181 -8.81 12.75 -14.54
C ARG A 181 -8.75 13.61 -15.79
N LYS A 182 -7.67 14.37 -16.02
CA LYS A 182 -7.50 15.18 -17.24
C LYS A 182 -7.58 14.33 -18.52
N HIS A 183 -6.93 13.17 -18.51
CA HIS A 183 -6.99 12.24 -19.63
C HIS A 183 -8.38 11.61 -19.80
N ALA A 184 -9.07 11.32 -18.69
CA ALA A 184 -10.46 10.83 -18.72
C ALA A 184 -11.41 11.87 -19.33
N SER A 185 -11.30 13.15 -18.95
CA SER A 185 -12.10 14.23 -19.53
C SER A 185 -11.88 14.39 -21.04
N THR A 186 -10.65 14.14 -21.52
CA THR A 186 -10.34 14.15 -22.97
C THR A 186 -11.08 13.05 -23.73
N LEU A 187 -11.38 11.94 -23.06
CA LEU A 187 -12.17 10.82 -23.60
C LEU A 187 -13.68 10.98 -23.36
N VAL A 188 -14.13 12.15 -22.87
CA VAL A 188 -15.54 12.42 -22.53
C VAL A 188 -16.07 11.46 -21.47
N LEU A 189 -15.20 10.99 -20.57
CA LEU A 189 -15.59 10.18 -19.42
C LEU A 189 -15.93 11.07 -18.24
N ASN A 190 -17.00 10.73 -17.51
CA ASN A 190 -17.28 11.34 -16.23
C ASN A 190 -16.22 10.89 -15.24
N SER A 191 -15.50 11.84 -14.63
CA SER A 191 -14.48 11.54 -13.63
C SER A 191 -14.44 12.61 -12.56
N CYS A 192 -14.26 12.20 -11.31
CA CYS A 192 -14.10 13.10 -10.17
C CYS A 192 -13.13 12.48 -9.15
N SER A 193 -12.69 13.29 -8.18
CA SER A 193 -11.96 12.77 -7.03
C SER A 193 -12.91 12.03 -6.08
N ALA A 194 -12.38 11.15 -5.24
CA ALA A 194 -13.20 10.47 -4.23
C ALA A 194 -13.80 11.49 -3.25
N GLU A 195 -13.02 12.50 -2.89
CA GLU A 195 -13.40 13.59 -2.00
C GLU A 195 -14.59 14.41 -2.57
N ASP A 196 -14.51 14.84 -3.83
CA ASP A 196 -15.59 15.60 -4.48
C ASP A 196 -16.85 14.74 -4.62
N TYR A 197 -16.69 13.44 -4.92
CA TYR A 197 -17.81 12.52 -5.04
C TYR A 197 -18.55 12.38 -3.72
N VAL A 198 -17.83 12.13 -2.62
CA VAL A 198 -18.39 11.93 -1.28
C VAL A 198 -19.08 13.19 -0.77
N ARG A 199 -18.47 14.37 -0.93
CA ARG A 199 -19.09 15.66 -0.54
C ARG A 199 -20.40 15.95 -1.26
N SER A 200 -20.57 15.38 -2.44
CA SER A 200 -21.74 15.61 -3.28
C SER A 200 -22.86 14.61 -3.06
N LEU A 201 -22.69 13.64 -2.14
CA LEU A 201 -23.72 12.68 -1.75
C LEU A 201 -24.72 13.32 -0.79
N LYS A 202 -26.01 13.27 -1.13
CA LYS A 202 -27.08 13.81 -0.26
C LYS A 202 -27.37 12.89 0.94
N ASN A 203 -27.14 11.59 0.76
CA ASN A 203 -27.64 10.55 1.66
C ASN A 203 -26.69 10.20 2.83
N ALA A 204 -25.46 10.72 2.83
CA ALA A 204 -24.47 10.33 3.83
C ALA A 204 -23.48 11.47 4.17
N PRO A 205 -23.94 12.56 4.82
CA PRO A 205 -23.06 13.67 5.21
C PRO A 205 -21.96 13.23 6.20
N MET A 206 -22.21 12.20 7.01
CA MET A 206 -21.23 11.63 7.95
C MET A 206 -20.07 10.89 7.26
N LEU A 207 -20.17 10.63 5.95
CA LEU A 207 -19.13 9.95 5.19
C LEU A 207 -17.93 10.88 4.91
N GLU A 208 -18.14 12.20 4.94
CA GLU A 208 -17.08 13.19 4.79
C GLU A 208 -16.04 13.09 5.92
N ASP A 209 -16.49 12.78 7.15
CA ASP A 209 -15.61 12.61 8.31
C ASP A 209 -14.67 11.40 8.20
N LYS A 210 -14.97 10.46 7.29
CA LYS A 210 -14.16 9.26 7.03
C LYS A 210 -13.20 9.41 5.86
N LEU A 211 -13.21 10.53 5.16
CA LEU A 211 -12.23 10.80 4.11
C LEU A 211 -10.84 10.96 4.73
N SER A 212 -9.88 10.18 4.27
CA SER A 212 -8.50 10.40 4.67
C SER A 212 -8.00 11.72 4.09
N ALA A 213 -7.47 12.59 4.96
CA ALA A 213 -6.79 13.80 4.53
C ALA A 213 -5.55 13.39 3.72
N ARG A 214 -5.42 13.89 2.48
CA ARG A 214 -4.37 13.53 1.51
C ARG A 214 -2.95 14.02 1.88
N ASN A 215 -2.61 14.05 3.17
CA ASN A 215 -1.32 14.52 3.67
C ASN A 215 -0.26 13.42 3.78
N PHE A 216 -0.45 12.25 3.16
CA PHE A 216 0.61 11.26 3.03
C PHE A 216 1.16 11.23 1.60
N SER A 217 2.00 12.21 1.29
CA SER A 217 2.97 12.05 0.21
C SER A 217 4.01 11.02 0.65
N SER A 218 3.77 9.74 0.34
CA SER A 218 4.81 8.70 0.39
C SER A 218 5.68 8.75 -0.88
N GLU A 219 6.02 9.95 -1.35
CA GLU A 219 7.00 10.13 -2.42
C GLU A 219 8.40 10.14 -1.84
N GLY A 220 8.94 8.94 -1.69
CA GLY A 220 10.36 8.75 -1.41
C GLY A 220 10.57 7.56 -0.51
N LYS A 221 10.99 6.44 -1.08
CA LYS A 221 11.71 5.42 -0.31
C LYS A 221 13.07 6.00 0.06
N THR A 222 13.10 7.02 0.92
CA THR A 222 14.29 7.35 1.69
C THR A 222 14.68 6.10 2.45
N ALA A 223 15.96 5.79 2.49
CA ALA A 223 16.43 4.63 3.25
C ALA A 223 16.06 4.86 4.72
N LEU A 224 15.12 4.06 5.24
CA LEU A 224 14.62 4.12 6.63
C LEU A 224 15.73 4.17 7.71
N PHE A 225 16.94 3.72 7.37
CA PHE A 225 18.07 3.72 8.28
C PHE A 225 19.32 4.28 7.59
N PRO A 226 20.06 5.20 8.24
CA PRO A 226 21.31 5.71 7.71
C PRO A 226 22.36 4.59 7.55
N THR A 227 23.29 4.77 6.62
CA THR A 227 24.41 3.85 6.42
C THR A 227 25.37 3.93 7.61
N HIS A 228 25.85 2.78 8.09
CA HIS A 228 26.87 2.76 9.14
C HIS A 228 28.20 3.33 8.65
N LEU A 229 28.92 4.00 9.54
CA LEU A 229 30.32 4.37 9.32
C LEU A 229 31.18 3.11 9.15
N THR A 230 32.26 3.25 8.39
CA THR A 230 33.23 2.17 8.24
C THR A 230 33.95 1.89 9.57
N PRO A 231 34.45 0.67 9.80
CA PRO A 231 35.21 0.35 11.01
C PRO A 231 36.39 1.30 11.24
N VAL A 232 37.06 1.75 10.18
CA VAL A 232 38.18 2.70 10.27
C VAL A 232 37.71 4.05 10.83
N GLN A 233 36.63 4.61 10.27
CA GLN A 233 36.06 5.87 10.73
C GLN A 233 35.56 5.79 12.17
N ILE A 234 34.99 4.65 12.58
CA ILE A 234 34.56 4.43 13.97
C ILE A 234 35.77 4.46 14.91
N HIS A 235 36.85 3.75 14.58
CA HIS A 235 38.06 3.75 15.42
C HIS A 235 38.75 5.11 15.50
N GLU A 236 38.82 5.85 14.38
CA GLU A 236 39.35 7.21 14.36
C GLU A 236 38.47 8.17 15.17
N GLY A 237 37.14 8.04 15.05
CA GLY A 237 36.16 8.79 15.83
C GLY A 237 36.27 8.55 17.33
N ILE A 238 36.50 7.29 17.75
CA ILE A 238 36.71 6.92 19.15
C ILE A 238 38.03 7.52 19.67
N LYS A 239 39.13 7.42 18.91
CA LYS A 239 40.41 8.03 19.29
C LYS A 239 40.33 9.56 19.39
N ALA A 240 39.55 10.18 18.53
CA ALA A 240 39.31 11.63 18.54
C ALA A 240 38.29 12.07 19.61
N GLY A 241 37.65 11.14 20.32
CA GLY A 241 36.60 11.43 21.31
C GLY A 241 35.29 11.96 20.71
N LYS A 242 35.12 11.90 19.39
CA LYS A 242 33.88 12.34 18.70
C LYS A 242 32.80 11.26 18.72
N VAL A 243 33.22 10.00 18.73
CA VAL A 243 32.33 8.84 18.76
C VAL A 243 32.58 8.10 20.07
N LEU A 244 31.51 7.77 20.77
CA LEU A 244 31.57 7.01 22.01
C LEU A 244 31.16 5.56 21.72
N GLN A 245 31.72 4.63 22.47
CA GLN A 245 31.32 3.22 22.39
C GLN A 245 30.60 2.82 23.68
N GLY A 246 29.56 1.99 23.55
CA GLY A 246 28.78 1.55 24.70
C GLY A 246 27.92 0.32 24.41
N SER A 247 27.34 -0.23 25.47
CA SER A 247 26.36 -1.32 25.36
C SER A 247 24.97 -0.73 25.17
N PHE A 248 24.29 -1.11 24.10
CA PHE A 248 22.91 -0.73 23.83
C PHE A 248 21.93 -1.62 24.62
N GLN A 249 20.94 -0.99 25.22
CA GLN A 249 19.85 -1.63 25.95
C GLN A 249 18.53 -1.07 25.43
N ALA A 250 17.70 -1.92 24.83
CA ALA A 250 16.41 -1.50 24.31
C ALA A 250 15.43 -1.24 25.47
N SER A 251 14.57 -0.23 25.34
CA SER A 251 13.45 -0.07 26.28
C SER A 251 12.45 -1.21 26.10
N ARG A 252 11.86 -1.67 27.21
CA ARG A 252 10.80 -2.68 27.18
C ARG A 252 9.42 -2.07 26.92
N GLU A 253 9.29 -0.78 27.18
CA GLU A 253 8.03 -0.05 27.12
C GLU A 253 7.86 0.66 25.77
N ASN A 254 8.98 0.94 25.08
CA ASN A 254 8.95 1.66 23.81
C ASN A 254 10.04 1.13 22.86
N PHE A 255 9.62 0.48 21.77
CA PHE A 255 10.56 -0.08 20.78
C PHE A 255 11.32 0.98 19.97
N LEU A 256 10.86 2.23 19.97
CA LEU A 256 11.53 3.39 19.36
C LEU A 256 12.50 4.08 20.32
N GLU A 257 12.70 3.54 21.52
CA GLU A 257 13.63 4.10 22.50
C GLU A 257 14.62 3.05 23.01
N GLY A 258 15.82 3.52 23.32
CA GLY A 258 16.83 2.73 23.99
C GLY A 258 17.87 3.58 24.67
N PHE A 259 18.72 2.90 25.44
CA PHE A 259 19.73 3.51 26.28
C PHE A 259 21.10 2.91 25.94
N VAL A 260 22.11 3.75 25.86
CA VAL A 260 23.50 3.31 25.63
C VAL A 260 24.32 3.62 26.86
N ASN A 261 24.86 2.57 27.47
CA ASN A 261 25.77 2.67 28.60
C ASN A 261 27.19 2.86 28.08
N VAL A 262 27.72 4.08 28.23
CA VAL A 262 29.08 4.46 27.84
C VAL A 262 29.98 4.52 29.06
N GLU A 263 31.20 3.99 28.94
CA GLU A 263 32.21 4.08 29.98
C GLU A 263 32.62 5.56 30.19
N GLY A 264 32.45 6.07 31.41
CA GLY A 264 32.77 7.45 31.78
C GLY A 264 31.58 8.39 31.92
N TYR A 265 30.36 7.93 31.61
CA TYR A 265 29.12 8.67 31.89
C TYR A 265 28.37 8.00 33.05
N GLU A 266 27.91 8.79 34.02
CA GLU A 266 27.11 8.28 35.16
C GLU A 266 25.68 7.92 34.75
N LYS A 267 25.12 8.65 33.79
CA LYS A 267 23.77 8.42 33.25
C LYS A 267 23.88 7.81 31.84
N PRO A 268 23.00 6.86 31.49
CA PRO A 268 22.94 6.32 30.14
C PRO A 268 22.56 7.42 29.13
N ILE A 269 23.05 7.28 27.90
CA ILE A 269 22.70 8.18 26.79
C ILE A 269 21.45 7.65 26.11
N LEU A 270 20.45 8.50 25.97
CA LEU A 270 19.18 8.17 25.32
C LEU A 270 19.35 8.12 23.80
N VAL A 271 18.72 7.15 23.16
CA VAL A 271 18.64 7.03 21.71
C VAL A 271 17.17 6.86 21.34
N GLN A 272 16.63 7.75 20.52
CA GLN A 272 15.22 7.75 20.12
C GLN A 272 15.06 7.69 18.61
N GLY A 273 13.95 7.08 18.18
CA GLY A 273 13.54 6.98 16.78
C GLY A 273 14.32 5.93 16.00
N ARG A 274 13.79 5.56 14.83
CA ARG A 274 14.38 4.52 13.97
C ARG A 274 15.76 4.93 13.47
N GLU A 275 15.91 6.17 13.06
CA GLU A 275 17.20 6.72 12.61
C GLU A 275 18.24 6.73 13.73
N GLY A 276 17.85 7.07 14.96
CA GLY A 276 18.71 7.07 16.12
C GLY A 276 19.16 5.66 16.51
N LEU A 277 18.22 4.70 16.56
CA LEU A 277 18.49 3.30 16.92
C LEU A 277 19.31 2.55 15.86
N ASN A 278 19.18 2.93 14.59
CA ASN A 278 19.97 2.44 13.46
C ASN A 278 20.26 0.93 13.47
N ARG A 279 19.19 0.11 13.43
CA ARG A 279 19.28 -1.37 13.36
C ARG A 279 20.04 -2.02 14.53
N ALA A 280 20.18 -1.35 15.67
CA ALA A 280 20.73 -1.94 16.89
C ALA A 280 19.76 -2.95 17.51
N VAL A 281 20.32 -3.97 18.17
CA VAL A 281 19.56 -4.99 18.91
C VAL A 281 20.00 -4.96 20.37
N ASP A 282 19.08 -5.27 21.29
CA ASP A 282 19.34 -5.34 22.72
C ASP A 282 20.63 -6.13 23.04
N GLY A 283 21.55 -5.49 23.76
CA GLY A 283 22.85 -6.03 24.15
C GLY A 283 23.97 -5.89 23.12
N ASP A 284 23.75 -5.24 21.98
CA ASP A 284 24.81 -4.92 21.01
C ASP A 284 25.81 -3.90 21.58
N ASN A 285 27.09 -4.02 21.22
CA ASN A 285 28.05 -2.93 21.45
C ASN A 285 28.03 -2.00 20.24
N VAL A 286 27.63 -0.75 20.48
CA VAL A 286 27.35 0.24 19.45
C VAL A 286 28.32 1.42 19.55
N ALA A 287 28.53 2.07 18.42
CA ALA A 287 29.22 3.35 18.31
C ALA A 287 28.17 4.46 18.18
N ILE A 288 28.20 5.43 19.08
CA ILE A 288 27.26 6.54 19.11
C ILE A 288 27.96 7.88 18.89
N GLU A 289 27.24 8.80 18.28
CA GLU A 289 27.59 10.22 18.20
C GLU A 289 26.60 10.99 19.07
N LEU A 290 27.13 11.84 19.95
CA LEU A 290 26.30 12.68 20.82
C LEU A 290 25.69 13.81 19.98
N LEU A 291 24.40 14.04 20.14
CA LEU A 291 23.74 15.18 19.51
C LEU A 291 24.05 16.47 20.30
N PRO A 292 23.99 17.65 19.64
CA PRO A 292 24.09 18.94 20.32
C PRO A 292 23.05 19.06 21.46
N GLU A 293 23.36 19.85 22.49
CA GLU A 293 22.47 20.04 23.66
C GLU A 293 21.08 20.56 23.28
N GLU A 294 20.97 21.27 22.15
CA GLU A 294 19.71 21.76 21.60
C GLU A 294 18.75 20.62 21.24
N GLU A 295 19.29 19.50 20.75
CA GLU A 295 18.57 18.32 20.31
C GLU A 295 18.41 17.27 21.42
N TRP A 296 18.82 17.58 22.64
CA TRP A 296 18.59 16.69 23.78
C TRP A 296 17.10 16.56 24.08
N SER A 297 16.71 15.33 24.33
CA SER A 297 15.33 14.89 24.47
C SER A 297 15.10 14.23 25.84
N ALA A 298 13.83 14.20 26.24
CA ALA A 298 13.39 13.50 27.44
C ALA A 298 12.85 12.11 27.03
N PRO A 299 12.97 11.10 27.91
CA PRO A 299 12.39 9.79 27.62
C PRO A 299 10.86 9.90 27.52
N SER A 300 10.25 9.20 26.57
CA SER A 300 8.80 9.31 26.35
C SER A 300 8.03 8.55 27.42
N GLU A 301 6.91 9.11 27.88
CA GLU A 301 5.94 8.41 28.75
C GLU A 301 5.03 7.44 27.97
N ILE A 302 5.21 7.34 26.65
CA ILE A 302 4.36 6.54 25.78
C ILE A 302 4.86 5.10 25.78
N VAL A 303 3.96 4.17 26.13
CA VAL A 303 4.17 2.74 25.99
C VAL A 303 3.79 2.35 24.56
N LEU A 304 4.79 2.17 23.71
CA LEU A 304 4.63 1.63 22.36
C LEU A 304 5.01 0.15 22.40
N GLN A 305 4.01 -0.72 22.35
CA GLN A 305 4.20 -2.14 22.09
C GLN A 305 4.18 -2.37 20.58
N ASP A 306 4.97 -3.34 20.12
CA ASP A 306 4.99 -3.77 18.72
C ASP A 306 3.65 -4.50 18.47
N ASP A 307 2.58 -3.74 18.22
CA ASP A 307 1.23 -4.28 18.12
C ASP A 307 1.13 -5.25 16.93
N GLU A 308 0.60 -6.43 17.21
CA GLU A 308 0.62 -7.64 16.36
C GLU A 308 -0.13 -7.49 15.01
N THR A 309 -0.75 -6.33 14.76
CA THR A 309 -1.67 -6.06 13.64
C THR A 309 -1.18 -5.02 12.64
N VAL A 310 -0.05 -4.35 12.87
CA VAL A 310 0.39 -3.24 12.03
C VAL A 310 1.14 -3.77 10.80
N ASP A 311 0.53 -3.63 9.61
CA ASP A 311 1.19 -3.94 8.34
C ASP A 311 2.40 -2.98 8.17
N THR A 312 3.48 -3.46 7.57
CA THR A 312 4.74 -2.72 7.34
C THR A 312 4.62 -1.42 6.51
N GLY A 313 3.39 -1.00 6.19
CA GLY A 313 3.06 0.26 5.52
C GLY A 313 2.46 1.35 6.43
N ASP A 314 2.03 1.03 7.66
CA ASP A 314 1.36 1.97 8.58
C ASP A 314 2.33 2.61 9.60
N VAL A 315 3.57 2.77 9.15
CA VAL A 315 4.77 2.92 9.98
C VAL A 315 5.06 4.39 10.35
N GLY A 316 4.34 5.32 9.72
CA GLY A 316 4.54 6.76 9.88
C GLY A 316 3.92 7.32 11.16
N ASP A 317 2.79 6.76 11.61
CA ASP A 317 2.00 7.33 12.71
C ASP A 317 2.75 7.28 14.05
N ASP A 318 3.49 6.20 14.33
CA ASP A 318 4.27 6.04 15.56
C ASP A 318 5.42 7.07 15.70
N GLU A 319 6.04 7.48 14.58
CA GLU A 319 7.11 8.47 14.60
C GLU A 319 6.57 9.88 14.84
N GLU A 320 5.37 10.20 14.34
CA GLU A 320 4.71 11.49 14.58
C GLU A 320 4.28 11.67 16.03
N GLU A 321 3.82 10.61 16.70
CA GLU A 321 3.51 10.64 18.13
C GLU A 321 4.76 10.90 18.98
N LEU A 322 5.89 10.28 18.63
CA LEU A 322 7.17 10.51 19.30
C LEU A 322 7.69 11.96 19.11
N GLN A 323 7.39 12.60 17.97
CA GLN A 323 7.77 14.00 17.75
C GLN A 323 6.96 14.97 18.61
N LYS A 324 5.69 14.67 18.90
CA LYS A 324 4.82 15.51 19.75
C LYS A 324 5.30 15.57 21.20
N THR A 325 5.96 14.52 21.71
CA THR A 325 6.47 14.45 23.10
C THR A 325 7.80 15.16 23.31
N LYS A 326 8.61 15.39 22.25
CA LYS A 326 9.90 16.11 22.34
C LYS A 326 9.80 17.52 22.95
N ASN A 327 8.61 18.12 22.93
CA ASN A 327 8.36 19.49 23.38
C ASN A 327 7.91 19.63 24.85
N LYS A 328 7.86 18.54 25.64
CA LYS A 328 7.52 18.64 27.08
C LYS A 328 8.73 19.11 27.91
N PRO A 329 8.53 19.95 28.95
CA PRO A 329 9.59 20.53 29.79
C PRO A 329 10.07 19.54 30.88
N ILE A 330 10.45 18.33 30.47
CA ILE A 330 11.07 17.32 31.35
C ILE A 330 12.59 17.51 31.27
N GLU A 331 13.33 17.15 32.33
CA GLU A 331 14.80 17.21 32.36
C GLU A 331 15.38 16.52 31.12
N LYS A 332 15.91 17.34 30.18
CA LYS A 332 16.55 16.84 28.96
C LYS A 332 17.77 16.02 29.34
N GLN A 333 17.85 14.80 28.83
CA GLN A 333 19.00 13.93 29.04
C GLN A 333 19.86 13.85 27.77
N PRO A 334 21.18 13.58 27.90
CA PRO A 334 22.06 13.46 26.76
C PRO A 334 21.50 12.47 25.74
N THR A 335 21.30 12.95 24.51
CA THR A 335 20.73 12.14 23.43
C THR A 335 21.79 11.90 22.37
N GLY A 336 21.82 10.69 21.82
CA GLY A 336 22.77 10.29 20.79
C GLY A 336 22.11 9.53 19.65
N ARG A 337 22.87 9.36 18.57
CA ARG A 337 22.50 8.51 17.43
C ARG A 337 23.53 7.42 17.22
N ILE A 338 23.07 6.22 16.86
CA ILE A 338 23.95 5.09 16.58
C ILE A 338 24.49 5.25 15.15
N VAL A 339 25.80 5.43 15.03
CA VAL A 339 26.51 5.61 13.75
C VAL A 339 27.11 4.31 13.23
N GLY A 340 27.16 3.26 14.06
CA GLY A 340 27.62 1.95 13.65
C GLY A 340 27.57 0.93 14.78
N ILE A 341 27.79 -0.34 14.44
CA ILE A 341 27.70 -1.44 15.39
C ILE A 341 29.05 -2.15 15.41
N ILE A 342 29.71 -2.09 16.57
CA ILE A 342 31.07 -2.62 16.77
C ILE A 342 31.01 -4.13 16.95
N ARG A 343 30.06 -4.61 17.77
CA ARG A 343 29.88 -6.04 18.03
C ARG A 343 28.39 -6.37 18.17
N ARG A 344 27.94 -7.30 17.33
CA ARG A 344 26.59 -7.90 17.43
C ARG A 344 26.55 -8.94 18.54
N LYS A 345 25.47 -8.94 19.32
CA LYS A 345 25.19 -9.95 20.36
C LYS A 345 23.95 -10.78 20.03
N TRP A 346 23.85 -11.19 18.77
CA TRP A 346 22.74 -12.03 18.32
C TRP A 346 22.74 -13.37 19.04
N ARG A 347 21.56 -13.79 19.47
CA ARG A 347 21.29 -15.09 20.07
C ARG A 347 20.16 -15.78 19.33
N GLN A 348 19.86 -17.02 19.71
CA GLN A 348 18.65 -17.67 19.24
C GLN A 348 17.44 -16.99 19.89
N TYR A 349 16.51 -16.51 19.05
CA TYR A 349 15.24 -15.94 19.49
C TYR A 349 14.13 -16.96 19.23
N CYS A 350 13.31 -17.21 20.24
CA CYS A 350 12.08 -17.98 20.10
C CYS A 350 10.97 -17.05 19.59
N GLY A 351 10.12 -17.54 18.69
CA GLY A 351 8.99 -16.78 18.17
C GLY A 351 7.97 -17.69 17.49
N ILE A 352 6.87 -17.10 17.03
CA ILE A 352 5.81 -17.78 16.28
C ILE A 352 5.74 -17.22 14.86
N LEU A 353 5.42 -18.08 13.88
CA LEU A 353 5.23 -17.64 12.49
C LEU A 353 3.83 -17.05 12.33
N GLN A 354 3.74 -15.75 12.09
CA GLN A 354 2.48 -15.11 11.74
C GLN A 354 2.14 -15.42 10.28
N ALA A 355 0.95 -15.97 10.06
CA ALA A 355 0.47 -16.24 8.71
C ALA A 355 0.18 -14.92 8.00
N ASN A 356 0.71 -14.76 6.78
CA ASN A 356 0.38 -13.59 5.96
C ASN A 356 -1.14 -13.58 5.72
N PRO A 357 -1.84 -12.46 5.99
CA PRO A 357 -3.29 -12.34 5.80
C PRO A 357 -3.71 -12.59 4.34
N VAL A 358 -2.80 -12.45 3.37
CA VAL A 358 -3.04 -12.75 1.96
C VAL A 358 -2.66 -14.19 1.63
N ARG A 359 -3.66 -15.08 1.64
CA ARG A 359 -3.52 -16.40 1.01
C ARG A 359 -3.34 -16.22 -0.50
N GLY A 360 -2.15 -16.56 -1.03
CA GLY A 360 -1.92 -16.63 -2.49
C GLY A 360 -0.57 -16.15 -3.01
N VAL A 361 0.40 -15.81 -2.16
CA VAL A 361 1.81 -15.77 -2.58
C VAL A 361 2.47 -17.01 -1.99
N SER A 362 2.35 -18.14 -2.69
CA SER A 362 3.19 -19.29 -2.34
C SER A 362 4.66 -18.88 -2.50
N PRO A 363 5.51 -18.98 -1.45
CA PRO A 363 6.90 -19.25 -1.73
C PRO A 363 6.90 -20.59 -2.46
N ILE A 364 7.41 -20.59 -3.69
CA ILE A 364 7.65 -21.78 -4.50
C ILE A 364 8.16 -22.88 -3.57
N GLN A 365 7.33 -23.90 -3.33
CA GLN A 365 7.76 -25.14 -2.71
C GLN A 365 8.85 -25.71 -3.63
N ILE A 366 10.11 -25.58 -3.20
CA ILE A 366 11.17 -26.41 -3.72
C ILE A 366 10.99 -27.75 -3.01
N SER A 367 10.12 -28.60 -3.53
CA SER A 367 10.04 -30.00 -3.13
C SER A 367 10.83 -30.86 -4.14
N ASN A 368 11.87 -31.46 -3.59
CA ASN A 368 12.40 -32.79 -3.93
C ASN A 368 13.29 -32.93 -5.17
N LEU A 369 14.57 -32.58 -5.00
CA LEU A 369 15.69 -33.35 -5.57
C LEU A 369 16.17 -34.35 -4.52
N GLN A 370 15.47 -35.48 -4.40
CA GLN A 370 15.98 -36.70 -3.75
C GLN A 370 15.33 -37.87 -4.47
N ASN A 371 16.04 -38.39 -5.46
CA ASN A 371 15.93 -39.77 -5.94
C ASN A 371 17.26 -40.09 -6.63
N VAL A 372 18.26 -40.37 -5.80
CA VAL A 372 19.45 -41.13 -6.18
C VAL A 372 19.66 -42.13 -5.06
N HIS A 373 19.86 -43.40 -5.43
CA HIS A 373 19.98 -44.61 -4.63
C HIS A 373 18.65 -45.34 -4.37
N ASP A 374 18.30 -46.23 -5.31
CA ASP A 374 18.45 -47.67 -5.06
C ASP A 374 18.24 -48.45 -6.37
N LEU A 375 19.34 -48.94 -6.93
CA LEU A 375 19.39 -50.00 -7.93
C LEU A 375 20.45 -50.99 -7.44
N THR A 376 19.98 -52.04 -6.78
CA THR A 376 20.62 -53.37 -6.71
C THR A 376 19.53 -54.40 -6.82
#